data_AF-A0A7W1UEN3-F1
#
_entry.id   AF-A0A7W1UEN3-F1
#
_cell.length_a   1.000
_cell.length_b   1.000
_cell.length_c   1.000
_cell.angle_alpha   90.00
_cell.angle_beta   90.00
_cell.angle_gamma   90.00
#
_symmetry.space_group_name_H-M   'P 1'
#
loop_
_entity.id
_entity.type
_entity.pdbx_description
1 polymer ?
#
loop_
_entity_poly.entity_id
_entity_poly.type
_entity_poly.pdbx_seq_one_letter_code
_entity_poly.pdbx_strand_id
1 'polypeptide(L)'
;MSLPHLKKTHVIVQHANPDTKRILKSLFNAGLEACNHFRAIADTLRLHKNRLQVQDFHYDLTHFGRIICVGAGKASAWMAMALEQVLGNK
;
A
#
# COMPACT_ATOMS: atom_id res chain seq x y z
N MET A 1 -34.58 -10.73 -34.44
CA MET A 1 -33.18 -11.19 -34.33
C MET A 1 -32.63 -10.61 -33.04
N SER A 2 -32.82 -11.32 -31.93
CA SER A 2 -32.71 -10.79 -30.56
C SER A 2 -31.39 -11.26 -29.93
N LEU A 3 -30.57 -10.31 -29.46
CA LEU A 3 -29.28 -10.56 -28.84
C LEU A 3 -29.43 -11.39 -27.55
N PRO A 4 -28.59 -12.41 -27.31
CA PRO A 4 -28.64 -13.22 -26.11
C PRO A 4 -28.22 -12.41 -24.88
N HIS A 5 -29.09 -12.40 -23.87
CA HIS A 5 -28.87 -11.79 -22.57
C HIS A 5 -27.58 -12.35 -21.91
N LEU A 6 -26.63 -11.46 -21.62
CA LEU A 6 -25.46 -11.75 -20.80
C LEU A 6 -25.94 -12.21 -19.40
N LYS A 7 -25.83 -13.51 -19.13
CA LYS A 7 -26.07 -14.08 -17.80
C LYS A 7 -25.07 -13.45 -16.83
N LYS A 8 -25.55 -12.65 -15.88
CA LYS A 8 -24.77 -12.23 -14.72
C LYS A 8 -24.31 -13.50 -14.00
N THR A 9 -23.01 -13.77 -14.00
CA THR A 9 -22.42 -14.88 -13.25
C THR A 9 -22.56 -14.55 -11.76
N HIS A 10 -23.69 -14.93 -11.17
CA HIS A 10 -23.81 -15.00 -9.73
C HIS A 10 -22.94 -16.17 -9.29
N VAL A 11 -21.75 -15.86 -8.73
CA VAL A 11 -20.98 -16.87 -7.99
C VAL A 11 -21.75 -17.10 -6.70
N ILE A 12 -22.63 -18.09 -6.75
CA ILE A 12 -23.44 -18.48 -5.62
C ILE A 12 -22.59 -19.37 -4.71
N VAL A 13 -21.97 -18.79 -3.69
CA VAL A 13 -21.37 -19.55 -2.58
C VAL A 13 -22.49 -19.96 -1.61
N GLN A 14 -23.41 -20.81 -2.06
CA GLN A 14 -24.66 -21.10 -1.31
C GLN A 14 -24.48 -22.05 -0.12
N HIS A 15 -23.27 -22.57 0.14
CA HIS A 15 -23.01 -23.53 1.22
C HIS A 15 -21.65 -23.34 1.90
N ALA A 16 -21.10 -22.12 1.95
CA ALA A 16 -19.90 -21.91 2.76
C ALA A 16 -20.24 -22.10 4.25
N ASN A 17 -19.65 -23.13 4.86
CA ASN A 17 -19.58 -23.26 6.32
C ASN A 17 -19.17 -21.89 6.90
N PRO A 18 -19.87 -21.36 7.92
CA PRO A 18 -19.50 -20.11 8.60
C PRO A 18 -18.01 -20.02 8.95
N ASP A 19 -17.39 -21.16 9.31
CA ASP A 19 -15.96 -21.24 9.57
C ASP A 19 -15.12 -21.01 8.32
N THR A 20 -15.48 -21.60 7.18
CA THR A 20 -14.77 -21.38 5.91
C THR A 20 -14.85 -19.91 5.48
N LYS A 21 -16.02 -19.27 5.61
CA LYS A 21 -16.18 -17.84 5.30
C LYS A 21 -15.31 -16.98 6.21
N ARG A 22 -15.25 -17.30 7.50
CA ARG A 22 -14.41 -16.61 8.50
C ARG A 22 -12.92 -16.77 8.17
N ILE A 23 -12.48 -17.99 7.89
CA ILE A 23 -11.09 -18.29 7.51
C ILE A 23 -10.71 -17.53 6.24
N LEU A 24 -11.53 -17.59 5.19
CA LEU A 24 -11.27 -16.90 3.94
C LEU A 24 -11.16 -15.38 4.13
N LYS A 25 -12.09 -14.79 4.90
CA LYS A 25 -12.04 -13.36 5.22
C LYS A 25 -10.75 -13.00 5.98
N SER A 26 -10.31 -13.83 6.92
CA SER A 26 -9.08 -13.62 7.67
C SER A 26 -7.85 -13.66 6.77
N LEU A 27 -7.75 -14.67 5.90
CA LEU A 27 -6.64 -14.81 4.95
C LEU A 27 -6.59 -13.64 3.97
N PHE A 28 -7.76 -13.24 3.46
CA PHE A 28 -7.86 -12.11 2.54
C PHE A 28 -7.44 -10.79 3.22
N ASN A 29 -7.94 -10.53 4.43
CA ASN A 29 -7.55 -9.36 5.19
C ASN A 29 -6.06 -9.35 5.54
N ALA A 30 -5.48 -10.50 5.90
CA ALA A 30 -4.04 -10.60 6.15
C ALA A 30 -3.22 -10.28 4.89
N GLY A 31 -3.66 -10.76 3.71
CA GLY A 31 -3.03 -10.42 2.44
C GLY A 31 -3.15 -8.92 2.10
N LEU A 32 -4.31 -8.31 2.35
CA LEU A 32 -4.48 -6.87 2.18
C LEU A 32 -3.58 -6.07 3.11
N GLU A 33 -3.46 -6.48 4.37
CA GLU A 33 -2.61 -5.79 5.36
C GLU A 33 -1.12 -5.94 5.04
N ALA A 34 -0.69 -7.12 4.56
CA ALA A 34 0.69 -7.34 4.12
C ALA A 34 1.08 -6.44 2.94
N CYS A 35 0.11 -6.06 2.09
CA CYS A 35 0.31 -5.15 0.96
C CYS A 35 0.01 -3.69 1.29
N ASN A 36 -0.05 -3.31 2.57
CA ASN A 36 -0.32 -1.94 2.98
C ASN A 36 0.85 -1.01 2.62
N HIS A 37 0.74 -0.34 1.47
CA HIS A 37 1.77 0.54 0.91
C HIS A 37 2.21 1.66 1.87
N PHE A 38 1.28 2.18 2.68
CA PHE A 38 1.60 3.22 3.65
C PHE A 38 2.53 2.69 4.73
N ARG A 39 2.22 1.53 5.32
CA ARG A 39 3.08 0.88 6.32
C ARG A 39 4.43 0.49 5.74
N ALA A 40 4.44 -0.08 4.54
CA ALA A 40 5.68 -0.46 3.86
C ALA A 40 6.66 0.73 3.74
N ILE A 41 6.17 1.92 3.37
CA ILE A 41 7.01 3.12 3.32
C ILE A 41 7.42 3.59 4.72
N ALA A 42 6.48 3.68 5.66
CA ALA A 42 6.76 4.14 7.02
C ALA A 42 7.77 3.26 7.77
N ASP A 43 7.72 1.94 7.56
CA ASP A 43 8.64 0.97 8.21
C ASP A 43 10.04 0.97 7.56
N THR A 44 10.11 1.31 6.27
CA THR A 44 11.34 1.30 5.48
C THR A 44 12.18 2.56 5.67
N LEU A 45 11.53 3.67 6.02
CA LEU A 45 12.17 4.98 6.12
C LEU A 45 12.36 5.39 7.58
N ARG A 46 13.57 5.84 7.92
CA ARG A 46 13.85 6.45 9.23
C ARG A 46 14.62 7.74 9.02
N LEU A 47 14.12 8.83 9.61
CA LEU A 47 14.82 10.11 9.58
C LEU A 47 15.35 10.42 10.97
N HIS A 48 16.68 10.59 11.07
CA HIS A 48 17.31 11.10 12.28
C HIS A 48 18.09 12.37 11.95
N LYS A 49 17.59 13.51 12.43
CA LYS A 49 18.07 14.85 12.06
C LYS A 49 18.04 15.05 10.54
N ASN A 50 19.21 15.06 9.89
CA ASN A 50 19.34 15.19 8.43
C ASN A 50 19.81 13.89 7.79
N ARG A 51 19.86 12.77 8.52
CA ARG A 51 20.20 11.47 7.95
C ARG A 51 18.93 10.68 7.68
N LEU A 52 18.62 10.50 6.40
CA LEU A 52 17.57 9.60 5.96
C LEU A 52 18.16 8.21 5.77
N GLN A 53 17.56 7.23 6.43
CA GLN A 53 17.80 5.81 6.21
C GLN A 53 16.67 5.23 5.37
N VAL A 54 17.03 4.49 4.34
CA VAL A 54 16.13 3.71 3.48
C VAL A 54 16.65 2.29 3.46
N GLN A 55 16.05 1.40 4.27
CA GLN A 55 16.63 0.07 4.56
C GLN A 55 18.11 0.18 4.98
N ASP A 56 19.02 -0.39 4.19
CA ASP A 56 20.47 -0.40 4.44
C ASP A 56 21.19 0.83 3.86
N PHE A 57 20.47 1.70 3.14
CA PHE A 57 21.04 2.90 2.55
C PHE A 57 20.89 4.11 3.48
N HIS A 58 21.94 4.93 3.54
CA HIS A 58 21.97 6.14 4.35
C HIS A 58 22.32 7.36 3.48
N TYR A 59 21.53 8.42 3.63
CA TYR A 59 21.68 9.67 2.91
C TYR A 59 21.82 10.82 3.90
N ASP A 60 22.88 11.63 3.76
CA ASP A 60 22.97 12.92 4.45
C ASP A 60 22.24 13.98 3.61
N LEU A 61 21.08 14.39 4.09
CA LEU A 61 20.20 15.34 3.43
C LEU A 61 20.82 16.75 3.35
N THR A 62 21.85 17.06 4.13
CA THR A 62 22.54 18.37 4.06
C THR A 62 23.27 18.59 2.74
N HIS A 63 23.54 17.51 1.98
CA HIS A 63 24.19 17.60 0.67
C HIS A 63 23.21 17.98 -0.45
N PHE A 64 21.91 18.10 -0.16
CA PHE A 64 20.87 18.39 -1.15
C PHE A 64 20.17 19.71 -0.83
N GLY A 65 20.04 20.59 -1.82
CA GLY A 65 19.31 21.86 -1.65
C GLY A 65 17.79 21.72 -1.69
N ARG A 66 17.27 20.60 -2.20
CA ARG A 66 15.84 20.30 -2.26
C ARG A 66 15.62 18.78 -2.39
N ILE A 67 14.56 18.29 -1.76
CA ILE A 67 14.05 16.93 -1.92
C ILE A 67 12.75 17.01 -2.72
N ILE A 68 12.57 16.14 -3.72
CA ILE A 68 11.38 16.11 -4.58
C ILE A 68 10.81 14.70 -4.56
N CYS A 69 9.56 14.56 -4.14
CA CYS A 69 8.82 13.30 -4.24
C CYS A 69 8.17 13.20 -5.62
N VAL A 70 8.49 12.14 -6.36
CA VAL A 70 7.84 11.82 -7.64
C VAL A 70 7.20 10.45 -7.52
N GLY A 71 5.90 10.38 -7.77
CA GLY A 71 5.15 9.13 -7.70
C GLY A 71 4.22 8.97 -8.90
N ALA A 72 4.17 7.76 -9.44
CA ALA A 72 3.23 7.38 -10.50
C ALA A 72 2.54 6.06 -10.15
N GLY A 73 1.26 5.94 -10.48
CA GLY A 73 0.46 4.74 -10.23
C GLY A 73 -0.61 4.91 -9.15
N LYS A 74 -1.48 3.90 -9.00
CA LYS A 74 -2.70 3.98 -8.18
C LYS A 74 -2.42 4.24 -6.69
N ALA A 75 -1.28 3.76 -6.18
CA ALA A 75 -0.90 3.90 -4.77
C ALA A 75 0.02 5.12 -4.50
N SER A 76 0.39 5.88 -5.54
CA SER A 76 1.42 6.92 -5.42
C SER A 76 1.05 8.00 -4.40
N ALA A 77 -0.21 8.43 -4.36
CA ALA A 77 -0.68 9.42 -3.40
C ALA A 77 -0.49 8.95 -1.94
N TRP A 78 -0.82 7.69 -1.64
CA TRP A 78 -0.67 7.12 -0.30
C TRP A 78 0.81 6.93 0.09
N MET A 79 1.65 6.53 -0.86
CA MET A 79 3.09 6.40 -0.64
C MET A 79 3.76 7.76 -0.45
N ALA A 80 3.37 8.77 -1.23
CA ALA A 80 3.86 10.14 -1.10
C ALA A 80 3.47 10.73 0.27
N MET A 81 2.23 10.52 0.70
CA MET A 81 1.78 10.96 2.03
C MET A 81 2.60 10.31 3.17
N ALA A 82 2.93 9.02 3.07
CA ALA A 82 3.79 8.36 4.05
C ALA A 82 5.21 8.98 4.07
N LEU A 83 5.76 9.28 2.88
CA LEU A 83 7.06 9.92 2.76
C LEU A 83 7.07 11.34 3.36
N GLU A 84 6.04 12.14 3.07
CA GLU A 84 5.87 13.49 3.62
C GLU A 84 5.80 13.48 5.16
N GLN A 85 5.11 12.49 5.75
CA GLN A 85 5.06 12.35 7.20
C GLN A 85 6.43 12.05 7.83
N VAL A 86 7.29 11.31 7.14
CA VAL A 86 8.65 11.01 7.62
C VAL A 86 9.59 12.21 7.42
N LEU A 87 9.52 12.89 6.27
CA LEU A 87 10.44 13.98 5.93
C LEU A 87 10.05 15.32 6.56
N GLY A 88 8.77 15.56 6.82
CA GLY A 88 8.26 16.84 7.29
C GLY A 88 8.56 17.96 6.28
N ASN A 89 8.97 19.13 6.77
CA ASN A 89 9.21 20.32 5.96
C ASN A 89 10.64 20.41 5.38
N LYS A 90 11.29 19.28 5.11
CA LYS A 90 12.67 19.24 4.58
C LYS A 90 12.76 19.37 3.07
#